data_AF-A0A414SK11-F1
#
_entry.id   AF-A0A414SK11-F1
#
_cell.length_a   1.000
_cell.length_b   1.000
_cell.length_c   1.000
_cell.angle_alpha   90.00
_cell.angle_beta   90.00
_cell.angle_gamma   90.00
#
_symmetry.space_group_name_H-M   'P 1'
#
loop_
_entity.id
_entity.type
_entity.pdbx_description
1 polymer ?
#
loop_
_entity_poly.entity_id
_entity_poly.type
_entity_poly.pdbx_seq_one_letter_code
_entity_poly.pdbx_strand_id
1 'polypeptide(L)'
;MAYKQKPCRVCGKLFTPCAYCEKDDTAFHWRAIACSIECGKEYLRRVLEARQKDVSKETVASTAVENSVEEKNEEDTSLPINEESAEEKTEVHSPVKMRNRAKAKDFSKK
;
A
#
# COMPACT_ATOMS: atom_id res chain seq x y z
N MET A 1 10.74 18.72 4.42
CA MET A 1 11.27 17.51 5.09
C MET A 1 12.36 16.90 4.23
N ALA A 2 13.50 16.49 4.81
CA ALA A 2 14.53 15.78 4.06
C ALA A 2 14.25 14.27 4.10
N TYR A 3 14.08 13.64 2.93
CA TYR A 3 13.86 12.21 2.81
C TYR A 3 15.19 11.47 2.97
N LYS A 4 15.32 10.67 4.04
CA LYS A 4 16.53 9.86 4.26
C LYS A 4 16.52 8.69 3.28
N GLN A 5 17.49 8.66 2.39
CA GLN A 5 17.69 7.53 1.46
C GLN A 5 18.31 6.35 2.22
N LYS A 6 17.84 5.13 1.95
CA LYS A 6 18.38 3.89 2.50
C LYS A 6 18.78 2.94 1.35
N PRO A 7 19.81 2.10 1.53
CA PRO A 7 20.17 1.10 0.53
C PRO A 7 19.20 -0.08 0.54
N CYS A 8 18.83 -0.58 -0.63
CA CYS A 8 18.02 -1.79 -0.80
C CYS A 8 18.80 -3.02 -0.35
N ARG A 9 18.14 -3.89 0.44
CA ARG A 9 18.76 -5.13 0.96
C ARG A 9 19.02 -6.22 -0.08
N VAL A 10 18.43 -6.12 -1.27
CA VAL A 10 18.59 -7.11 -2.35
C VAL A 10 19.57 -6.65 -3.41
N CYS A 11 19.39 -5.44 -3.94
CA CYS A 11 20.21 -4.93 -5.04
C CYS A 11 21.20 -3.81 -4.66
N GLY A 12 21.18 -3.31 -3.41
CA GLY A 12 22.07 -2.26 -2.93
C GLY A 12 21.75 -0.83 -3.40
N LYS A 13 20.77 -0.65 -4.31
CA LYS A 13 20.37 0.67 -4.82
C LYS A 13 19.81 1.54 -3.69
N LEU A 14 20.17 2.83 -3.69
CA LEU A 14 19.59 3.82 -2.78
C LEU A 14 18.14 4.10 -3.19
N PHE A 15 17.23 4.06 -2.23
CA PHE A 15 15.82 4.38 -2.44
C PHE A 15 15.23 5.14 -1.26
N THR A 16 14.10 5.79 -1.51
CA THR A 16 13.35 6.52 -0.49
C THR A 16 12.29 5.62 0.11
N PRO A 17 12.41 5.22 1.40
CA PRO A 17 11.40 4.41 2.03
C PRO A 17 10.10 5.20 2.26
N CYS A 18 8.98 4.48 2.33
CA CYS A 18 7.70 5.07 2.72
C CYS A 18 7.65 5.31 4.23
N ALA A 19 7.57 6.57 4.66
CA ALA A 19 7.63 6.95 6.07
C ALA A 19 6.47 6.42 6.94
N TYR A 20 5.33 6.09 6.33
CA TYR A 20 4.21 5.46 7.03
C TYR A 20 4.50 3.97 7.24
N CYS A 21 4.86 3.26 6.16
CA CYS A 21 5.22 1.84 6.18
C CYS A 21 6.39 1.46 7.10
N GLU A 22 7.23 2.41 7.50
CA GLU A 22 8.30 2.18 8.49
C GLU A 22 7.81 2.19 9.95
N LYS A 23 6.59 2.67 10.19
CA LYS A 23 5.99 2.79 11.53
C LYS A 23 4.96 1.69 11.82
N ASP A 24 4.42 1.07 10.77
CA ASP A 24 3.47 -0.02 10.88
C ASP A 24 4.20 -1.36 11.03
N ASP A 25 4.23 -1.90 12.24
CA ASP A 25 4.82 -3.23 12.54
C ASP A 25 3.81 -4.38 12.38
N THR A 26 2.56 -4.07 12.02
CA THR A 26 1.47 -5.06 11.93
C THR A 26 1.55 -5.91 10.66
N ALA A 27 2.13 -5.39 9.58
CA ALA A 27 2.22 -6.05 8.28
C ALA A 27 3.59 -5.85 7.63
N PHE A 28 4.00 -6.82 6.82
CA PHE A 28 5.24 -6.69 6.06
C PHE A 28 5.08 -5.72 4.88
N HIS A 29 5.69 -4.54 5.01
CA HIS A 29 5.73 -3.54 3.94
C HIS A 29 7.07 -3.54 3.20
N TRP A 30 7.07 -4.05 1.97
CA TRP A 30 8.29 -4.11 1.14
C TRP A 30 8.94 -2.74 0.92
N ARG A 31 8.14 -1.66 0.87
CA ARG A 31 8.59 -0.26 0.66
C ARG A 31 9.46 0.30 1.78
N ALA A 32 9.53 -0.36 2.94
CA ALA A 32 10.44 0.04 4.02
C ALA A 32 11.87 -0.51 3.81
N ILE A 33 12.04 -1.56 3.00
CA ILE A 33 13.28 -2.37 2.95
C ILE A 33 13.85 -2.49 1.53
N ALA A 34 12.98 -2.43 0.51
CA ALA A 34 13.33 -2.67 -0.88
C ALA A 34 12.88 -1.54 -1.81
N CYS A 35 13.61 -1.36 -2.90
CA CYS A 35 13.31 -0.35 -3.91
C CYS A 35 12.17 -0.76 -4.87
N SER A 36 11.82 -2.04 -4.95
CA SER A 36 10.77 -2.59 -5.81
C SER A 36 10.08 -3.79 -5.18
N ILE A 37 8.89 -4.13 -5.69
CA ILE A 37 8.10 -5.29 -5.24
C ILE A 37 8.89 -6.58 -5.43
N GLU A 38 9.55 -6.74 -6.58
CA GLU A 38 10.36 -7.92 -6.92
C GLU A 38 11.50 -8.12 -5.90
N CYS A 39 12.20 -7.04 -5.52
CA CYS A 39 13.20 -7.09 -4.45
C CYS A 39 12.57 -7.39 -3.08
N GLY A 40 11.34 -6.91 -2.82
CA GLY A 40 10.61 -7.22 -1.60
C GLY A 40 10.26 -8.70 -1.46
N LYS A 41 9.77 -9.32 -2.54
CA LYS A 41 9.46 -10.76 -2.59
C LYS A 41 10.71 -11.60 -2.35
N GLU A 42 11.80 -11.29 -3.06
CA GLU A 42 13.08 -11.98 -2.90
C GLU A 42 13.62 -11.86 -1.47
N TYR A 43 13.52 -10.69 -0.85
CA TYR A 43 13.89 -10.49 0.54
C TYR A 43 13.04 -11.37 1.48
N LEU A 44 11.72 -11.38 1.29
CA LEU A 44 10.81 -12.16 2.11
C LEU A 44 11.11 -13.66 2.02
N ARG A 45 11.37 -14.19 0.80
CA ARG A 45 11.75 -15.60 0.59
C ARG A 45 13.00 -15.96 1.41
N ARG A 46 14.07 -15.16 1.29
CA ARG A 46 15.31 -15.38 2.05
C ARG A 46 15.11 -15.37 3.56
N VAL A 47 14.25 -14.48 4.07
CA VAL A 47 13.94 -14.39 5.50
C VAL A 47 13.17 -15.62 5.98
N LEU A 48 12.18 -16.09 5.22
CA LEU A 48 11.42 -17.30 5.55
C LEU A 48 12.32 -18.54 5.54
N GLU A 49 13.15 -18.70 4.52
CA GLU A 49 14.11 -19.80 4.40
C GLU A 49 15.13 -19.82 5.55
N ALA A 50 15.63 -18.65 5.96
CA ALA A 50 16.53 -18.54 7.10
C ALA A 50 15.82 -18.99 8.39
N ARG A 51 14.62 -18.46 8.66
CA ARG A 51 13.84 -18.81 9.84
C ARG A 51 13.49 -20.29 9.91
N GLN A 52 13.23 -20.94 8.78
CA GLN A 52 12.97 -22.38 8.74
C GLN A 52 14.21 -23.23 9.06
N LYS A 53 15.40 -22.78 8.67
CA LYS A 53 16.67 -23.46 8.97
C LYS A 53 17.05 -23.39 10.45
N ASP A 54 16.68 -22.30 11.12
CA ASP A 54 16.94 -22.16 12.55
C ASP A 54 16.06 -23.11 13.40
N VAL A 55 14.81 -23.36 12.96
CA VAL A 55 13.89 -24.30 13.65
C VAL A 55 14.37 -25.75 13.52
N SER A 56 14.99 -26.13 12.40
CA SER A 56 15.42 -27.52 12.17
C SER A 56 16.69 -27.92 12.92
N LYS A 57 17.41 -26.98 13.54
CA LYS A 57 18.57 -27.31 14.39
C LYS A 57 18.18 -27.73 15.81
N GLU A 58 16.95 -27.44 16.23
CA GLU A 58 16.46 -27.74 17.58
C GLU A 58 15.19 -28.60 17.61
N THR A 59 14.84 -29.38 16.59
CA THR A 59 13.78 -30.41 16.75
C THR A 59 13.90 -31.55 15.73
N VAL A 60 14.51 -32.64 16.17
CA VAL A 60 14.12 -33.99 15.71
C VAL A 60 12.79 -34.36 16.38
N ALA A 61 11.66 -33.91 15.84
CA ALA A 61 10.34 -34.56 16.00
C ALA A 61 9.23 -33.75 15.29
N SER A 62 8.67 -34.36 14.24
CA SER A 62 7.25 -34.32 13.82
C SER A 62 6.63 -32.92 13.63
N THR A 63 6.25 -32.48 12.43
CA THR A 63 5.44 -33.17 11.43
C THR A 63 5.63 -32.53 10.05
N ALA A 64 5.57 -33.35 9.01
CA ALA A 64 5.40 -32.92 7.64
C ALA A 64 4.09 -32.14 7.49
N VAL A 65 4.17 -30.90 7.04
CA VAL A 65 3.09 -30.24 6.33
C VAL A 65 3.69 -29.76 5.02
N GLU A 66 3.47 -30.57 3.98
CA GLU A 66 3.59 -30.15 2.59
C GLU A 66 2.66 -28.95 2.39
N ASN A 67 3.21 -27.75 2.27
CA ASN A 67 2.49 -26.64 1.64
C ASN A 67 2.99 -26.51 0.21
N SER A 68 2.21 -27.17 -0.65
CA SER A 68 2.24 -27.07 -2.10
C SER A 68 2.44 -25.62 -2.54
N VAL A 69 3.49 -25.40 -3.31
CA VAL A 69 3.64 -24.22 -4.16
C VAL A 69 2.54 -24.31 -5.21
N GLU A 70 1.49 -23.51 -5.04
CA GLU A 70 0.61 -23.18 -6.16
C GLU A 70 1.02 -21.81 -6.68
N GLU A 71 1.87 -21.88 -7.71
CA GLU A 71 2.13 -20.80 -8.65
C GLU A 71 0.81 -20.45 -9.33
N LYS A 72 0.20 -19.31 -8.99
CA LYS A 72 -0.79 -18.66 -9.85
C LYS A 72 -0.22 -17.37 -10.39
N ASN A 73 0.14 -17.51 -11.66
CA ASN A 73 0.38 -16.48 -12.63
C ASN A 73 -0.81 -15.49 -12.69
N GLU A 74 -0.47 -14.30 -13.13
CA GLU A 74 -1.21 -13.08 -13.39
C GLU A 74 -2.70 -13.25 -13.76
N GLU A 75 -3.59 -12.48 -13.12
CA GLU A 75 -4.64 -11.77 -13.88
C GLU A 75 -5.11 -10.51 -13.14
N ASP A 76 -5.07 -9.42 -13.91
CA ASP A 76 -5.82 -8.18 -13.79
C ASP A 76 -7.22 -8.38 -13.19
N THR A 77 -7.51 -7.79 -12.04
CA THR A 77 -8.90 -7.48 -11.68
C THR A 77 -8.93 -6.23 -10.81
N SER A 78 -9.29 -5.14 -11.47
CA SER A 78 -9.95 -3.96 -10.92
C SER A 78 -10.83 -4.28 -9.70
N LEU A 79 -10.61 -3.61 -8.57
CA LEU A 79 -11.60 -3.56 -7.49
C LEU A 79 -12.58 -2.41 -7.75
N PRO A 80 -13.88 -2.70 -8.00
CA PRO A 80 -14.92 -1.70 -7.97
C PRO A 80 -15.22 -1.31 -6.51
N ILE A 81 -15.21 -0.01 -6.30
CA ILE A 81 -15.82 0.71 -5.19
C ILE A 81 -17.34 0.52 -5.29
N ASN A 82 -17.97 -0.04 -4.26
CA ASN A 82 -19.41 0.02 -4.06
C ASN A 82 -19.74 0.56 -2.66
N GLU A 83 -20.17 1.81 -2.60
CA GLU A 83 -21.19 2.21 -1.62
C GLU A 83 -22.39 2.76 -2.40
N GLU A 84 -23.53 2.14 -2.12
CA GLU A 84 -24.87 2.44 -2.62
C GLU A 84 -25.26 3.90 -2.40
N SER A 85 -26.00 4.49 -3.34
CA SER A 85 -27.46 4.55 -3.21
C SER A 85 -28.07 5.64 -4.12
N ALA A 86 -29.13 5.22 -4.82
CA ALA A 86 -30.33 5.99 -5.13
C ALA A 86 -30.27 7.19 -6.12
N GLU A 87 -31.11 7.02 -7.16
CA GLU A 87 -32.04 8.00 -7.75
C GLU A 87 -31.66 8.73 -9.06
N GLU A 88 -32.19 8.16 -10.15
CA GLU A 88 -33.03 8.80 -11.17
C GLU A 88 -32.44 9.99 -11.97
N LYS A 89 -31.96 9.66 -13.18
CA LYS A 89 -31.80 10.62 -14.28
C LYS A 89 -33.13 10.80 -15.01
N THR A 90 -33.58 12.04 -15.12
CA THR A 90 -34.11 12.53 -16.39
C THR A 90 -33.50 13.89 -16.74
N GLU A 91 -33.10 13.98 -18.02
CA GLU A 91 -32.90 15.17 -18.86
C GLU A 91 -33.63 16.44 -18.40
N VAL A 92 -33.15 17.67 -18.56
CA VAL A 92 -32.64 18.32 -19.80
C VAL A 92 -32.00 19.68 -19.45
N HIS A 93 -31.11 20.12 -20.35
CA HIS A 93 -30.84 21.52 -20.75
C HIS A 93 -30.17 22.54 -19.79
N SER A 94 -28.94 22.92 -20.20
CA SER A 94 -28.26 24.22 -20.01
C SER A 94 -29.21 25.44 -20.09
N PRO A 95 -28.92 26.62 -19.47
CA PRO A 95 -27.63 27.30 -19.61
C PRO A 95 -27.09 28.05 -18.37
N VAL A 96 -25.80 28.36 -18.48
CA VAL A 96 -24.98 29.23 -17.62
C VAL A 96 -25.68 30.56 -17.30
N LYS A 97 -25.84 30.88 -16.00
CA LYS A 97 -26.12 32.25 -15.55
C LYS A 97 -25.26 32.61 -14.34
N MET A 98 -24.29 33.46 -14.61
CA MET A 98 -23.46 34.19 -13.65
C MET A 98 -24.31 34.85 -12.55
N ARG A 99 -23.84 34.85 -11.29
CA ARG A 99 -24.17 35.89 -10.29
C ARG A 99 -23.00 36.17 -9.36
N ASN A 100 -22.92 37.45 -9.02
CA ASN A 100 -21.74 38.17 -8.58
C ASN A 100 -21.43 38.02 -7.07
N ARG A 101 -20.14 38.19 -6.76
CA ARG A 101 -19.57 38.29 -5.42
C ARG A 101 -20.06 39.56 -4.71
N ALA A 102 -21.01 39.41 -3.78
CA ALA A 102 -21.36 40.49 -2.86
C ALA A 102 -20.45 40.44 -1.63
N LYS A 103 -19.63 41.48 -1.47
CA LYS A 103 -18.91 41.81 -0.23
C LYS A 103 -19.95 42.25 0.81
N ALA A 104 -20.11 41.53 1.91
CA ALA A 104 -20.65 42.11 3.14
C ALA A 104 -19.48 42.70 3.92
N LYS A 105 -19.48 44.03 4.04
CA LYS A 105 -18.55 44.82 4.84
C LYS A 105 -19.03 44.81 6.29
N ASP A 106 -18.06 44.72 7.19
CA ASP A 106 -18.13 45.13 8.59
C ASP A 106 -18.84 46.48 8.79
N PHE A 107 -19.72 46.54 9.79
CA PHE A 107 -20.07 47.76 10.53
C PHE A 107 -20.80 47.33 11.84
N SER A 108 -20.06 47.06 12.91
CA SER A 108 -19.72 48.00 13.97
C SER A 108 -20.92 48.66 14.67
N LYS A 109 -21.14 48.26 15.92
CA LYS A 109 -21.27 49.13 17.11
C LYS A 109 -22.47 50.10 17.15
N LYS A 110 -23.41 49.85 18.06
CA LYS A 110 -23.63 50.62 19.30
C LYS A 110 -24.74 49.98 20.13
#